data_AF-A0A2V8BZ38-F1
#
_entry.id   AF-A0A2V8BZ38-F1
#
_cell.length_a   1.000
_cell.length_b   1.000
_cell.length_c   1.000
_cell.angle_alpha   90.00
_cell.angle_beta   90.00
_cell.angle_gamma   90.00
#
_symmetry.space_group_name_H-M   'P 1'
#
loop_
_entity.id
_entity.type
_entity.pdbx_description
1 polymer ?
#
loop_
_entity_poly.entity_id
_entity_poly.type
_entity_poly.pdbx_seq_one_letter_code
_entity_poly.pdbx_strand_id
1 'polypeptide(L)'
;MNPFPHGPLQAPGASLGLLTQVGRGISFDDPAFELPHIHQYNVTVTREITRNLMVEASYVGSQTRGLATMTLANNGKNINAISAADMAKGAAYLQTQV
;
A
#
# COMPACT_ATOMS: atom_id res chain seq x y z
N MET A 1 16.56 -6.70 14.40
CA MET A 1 15.65 -7.70 13.79
C MET A 1 16.32 -8.23 12.55
N ASN A 2 16.52 -9.55 12.44
CA ASN A 2 17.15 -10.15 11.26
C ASN A 2 16.10 -10.32 10.15
N PRO A 3 16.26 -9.69 8.97
CA PRO A 3 15.30 -9.81 7.86
C PRO A 3 15.27 -11.20 7.21
N PHE A 4 16.23 -12.07 7.53
CA PHE A 4 16.26 -13.46 7.05
C PHE A 4 16.49 -14.45 8.20
N PRO A 5 15.45 -14.74 9.01
CA PRO A 5 15.57 -15.65 10.16
C PRO A 5 15.97 -17.08 9.78
N HIS A 6 15.68 -17.50 8.54
CA HIS A 6 15.97 -18.84 8.02
C HIS A 6 17.05 -18.85 6.92
N GLY A 7 17.75 -17.72 6.74
CA GLY A 7 18.72 -17.55 5.66
C GLY A 7 18.08 -17.33 4.28
N PRO A 8 18.87 -16.93 3.28
CA PRO A 8 18.38 -16.78 1.91
C PRO A 8 17.98 -18.15 1.34
N LEU A 9 16.81 -18.23 0.70
CA LEU A 9 16.42 -19.43 -0.04
C LEU A 9 17.43 -19.67 -1.17
N GLN A 10 18.00 -20.88 -1.23
CA GLN A 10 18.81 -21.28 -2.37
C GLN A 10 17.95 -21.32 -3.64
N ALA A 11 18.51 -20.84 -4.74
CA ALA A 11 17.88 -20.96 -6.04
C ALA A 11 17.71 -22.46 -6.37
N PRO A 12 16.49 -22.96 -6.57
CA PRO A 12 16.31 -24.30 -7.11
C PRO A 12 16.87 -24.25 -8.53
N GLY A 13 18.01 -24.92 -8.76
CA GLY A 13 18.63 -24.97 -10.08
C GLY A 13 17.73 -25.64 -11.13
N ALA A 14 18.30 -26.10 -12.24
CA ALA A 14 17.54 -26.77 -13.30
C ALA A 14 16.83 -28.07 -12.86
N SER A 15 17.13 -28.61 -11.67
CA SER A 15 16.60 -29.88 -11.14
C SER A 15 15.09 -29.90 -10.92
N LEU A 16 14.46 -28.75 -10.72
CA LEU A 16 13.01 -28.65 -10.47
C LEU A 16 12.21 -28.15 -11.68
N GLY A 17 12.85 -27.65 -12.76
CA GLY A 17 12.17 -27.22 -13.99
C GLY A 17 10.91 -26.37 -13.74
N LEU A 18 9.77 -26.78 -14.30
CA LEU A 18 8.45 -26.13 -14.09
C LEU A 18 7.91 -26.30 -12.66
N LEU A 19 8.38 -27.27 -11.88
CA LEU A 19 7.98 -27.48 -10.48
C LEU A 19 8.57 -26.42 -9.54
N THR A 20 9.52 -25.61 -10.00
CA THR A 20 10.07 -24.49 -9.23
C THR A 20 9.03 -23.43 -8.84
N GLN A 21 7.86 -23.42 -9.47
CA GLN A 21 6.74 -22.49 -9.22
C GLN A 21 5.50 -23.17 -8.60
N VAL A 22 5.45 -24.51 -8.53
CA VAL A 22 4.30 -25.23 -7.98
C VAL A 22 4.25 -25.02 -6.47
N GLY A 23 3.17 -24.41 -5.98
CA GLY A 23 2.98 -24.08 -4.56
C GLY A 23 3.68 -22.80 -4.10
N ARG A 24 4.36 -22.07 -4.99
CA ARG A 24 4.88 -20.73 -4.69
C ARG A 24 3.85 -19.71 -5.18
N GLY A 25 3.33 -18.90 -4.26
CA GLY A 25 2.43 -17.81 -4.63
C GLY A 25 3.12 -16.87 -5.61
N ILE A 26 2.47 -16.58 -6.74
CA ILE A 26 2.97 -15.59 -7.69
C ILE A 26 2.69 -14.21 -7.06
N SER A 27 3.74 -13.55 -6.59
CA SER A 27 3.67 -12.16 -6.12
C SER A 27 4.21 -11.25 -7.20
N PHE A 28 3.43 -10.24 -7.57
CA PHE A 28 3.88 -9.17 -8.47
C PHE A 28 4.08 -7.91 -7.65
N ASP A 29 5.19 -7.22 -7.91
CA ASP A 29 5.36 -5.84 -7.46
C ASP A 29 4.43 -4.95 -8.29
N ASP A 30 3.75 -4.01 -7.63
CA ASP A 30 2.84 -3.08 -8.31
C ASP A 30 3.64 -2.17 -9.27
N PRO A 31 3.46 -2.29 -10.60
CA PRO A 31 4.20 -1.47 -11.56
C PRO A 31 3.73 0.00 -11.56
N ALA A 32 2.60 0.31 -10.95
CA ALA A 32 2.07 1.67 -10.80
C ALA A 32 2.42 2.29 -9.43
N PHE A 33 3.43 1.75 -8.74
CA PHE A 33 3.90 2.27 -7.46
C PHE A 33 4.26 3.76 -7.56
N GLU A 34 3.47 4.60 -6.89
CA GLU A 34 3.75 6.02 -6.74
C GLU A 34 4.51 6.25 -5.42
N LEU A 35 5.56 7.07 -5.46
CA LEU A 35 6.32 7.40 -4.26
C LEU A 35 5.40 8.09 -3.24
N PRO A 36 5.38 7.64 -1.97
CA PRO A 36 4.63 8.34 -0.94
C PRO A 36 5.15 9.77 -0.74
N HIS A 37 4.25 10.74 -0.79
CA HIS A 37 4.57 12.14 -0.54
C HIS A 37 4.05 12.56 0.83
N ILE A 38 4.93 13.11 1.67
CA ILE A 38 4.58 13.61 3.00
C ILE A 38 4.56 15.14 2.96
N HIS A 39 3.40 15.73 3.23
CA HIS A 39 3.24 17.17 3.42
C HIS A 39 3.27 17.48 4.91
N GLN A 40 4.35 18.12 5.38
CA GLN A 40 4.48 18.59 6.76
C GLN A 40 4.23 20.09 6.80
N TYR A 41 3.46 20.53 7.80
CA TYR A 41 3.21 21.95 8.03
C TYR A 41 3.26 22.26 9.51
N ASN A 42 3.85 23.41 9.83
CA ASN A 42 4.00 23.91 11.17
C ASN A 42 3.66 25.41 11.20
N VAL A 43 2.90 25.82 12.20
CA VAL A 43 2.52 27.21 12.44
C VAL A 43 2.77 27.52 13.90
N THR A 44 3.56 28.57 14.16
CA THR A 44 3.87 29.03 15.51
C THR A 44 3.57 30.51 15.60
N VAL A 45 2.78 30.88 16.60
CA VAL A 45 2.44 32.27 16.92
C VAL A 45 2.95 32.57 18.32
N THR A 46 3.81 33.57 18.42
CA THR A 46 4.36 34.05 19.69
C THR A 46 3.84 35.46 19.95
N ARG A 47 3.46 35.74 21.20
CA ARG A 47 3.05 37.07 21.61
C ARG A 47 3.42 37.38 23.05
N GLU A 48 4.03 38.54 23.25
CA GLU A 48 4.20 39.14 24.58
C GLU A 48 2.86 39.74 25.05
N ILE A 49 2.42 39.35 26.25
CA ILE A 49 1.12 39.77 26.79
C ILE A 49 1.27 40.75 27.95
N THR A 50 2.39 40.70 28.67
CA THR A 50 2.75 41.65 29.73
C THR A 50 4.27 41.73 29.80
N ARG A 51 4.81 42.80 30.39
CA ARG A 51 6.24 42.87 30.73
C ARG A 51 6.63 41.58 31.44
N ASN A 52 7.61 40.88 30.88
CA ASN A 52 8.15 39.61 31.38
C ASN A 52 7.24 38.38 31.21
N LEU A 53 6.19 38.43 30.37
CA LEU A 53 5.34 37.28 30.06
C LEU A 53 5.08 37.14 28.55
N MET A 54 5.49 36.01 28.00
CA MET A 54 5.28 35.62 26.61
C MET A 54 4.47 34.33 26.53
N VAL A 55 3.54 34.28 25.57
CA VAL A 55 2.77 33.09 25.25
C VAL A 55 3.08 32.66 23.84
N GLU A 56 3.17 31.35 23.67
CA GLU A 56 3.38 30.70 22.38
C GLU A 56 2.26 29.69 22.15
N ALA A 57 1.71 29.71 20.93
CA ALA A 57 0.81 28.69 20.43
C ALA A 57 1.41 28.08 19.16
N SER A 58 1.56 26.76 19.16
CA SER A 58 2.18 26.01 18.07
C SER A 58 1.24 24.90 17.58
N TYR A 59 1.11 24.77 16.27
CA TYR A 59 0.35 23.73 15.59
C TYR A 59 1.24 23.01 14.59
N VAL A 60 1.28 21.69 14.66
CA VAL A 60 2.05 20.83 13.77
C VAL A 60 1.12 19.80 13.16
N GLY A 61 1.16 19.64 11.85
CA GLY A 61 0.42 18.61 11.15
C GLY A 61 1.25 17.94 10.07
N SER A 62 0.89 16.69 9.81
CA SER A 62 1.49 15.85 8.78
C SER A 62 0.37 15.22 7.98
N GLN A 63 0.38 15.41 6.66
CA GLN A 63 -0.52 14.78 5.73
C GLN A 63 0.30 13.92 4.77
N THR A 64 0.17 12.61 4.87
CA THR A 64 0.80 11.70 3.93
C THR A 64 -0.17 11.32 2.81
N ARG A 65 0.27 11.40 1.56
CA ARG A 65 -0.45 10.97 0.36
C ARG A 65 0.33 9.85 -0.33
N GLY A 66 -0.40 8.91 -0.93
CA GLY A 66 0.22 7.81 -1.66
C GLY A 66 1.07 6.91 -0.78
N LEU A 67 0.73 6.76 0.52
CA LEU A 67 1.34 5.71 1.32
C LEU A 67 1.18 4.41 0.56
N ALA A 68 2.31 3.78 0.26
CA ALA A 68 2.39 2.37 -0.06
C ALA A 68 2.02 1.57 1.18
N THR A 69 0.80 1.78 1.68
CA THR A 69 0.16 0.80 2.50
C THR A 69 -0.02 -0.37 1.55
N MET A 70 0.76 -1.43 1.78
CA MET A 70 0.34 -2.79 1.50
C MET A 70 -0.93 -3.04 2.32
N THR A 71 -1.99 -2.30 1.96
CA THR A 71 -3.27 -2.33 2.61
C THR A 71 -3.84 -3.68 2.21
N LEU A 72 -4.43 -4.38 3.16
CA LEU A 72 -4.94 -5.72 2.94
C LEU A 72 -5.99 -5.78 1.79
N ALA A 73 -6.45 -4.62 1.27
CA ALA A 73 -7.30 -4.52 0.09
C ALA A 73 -6.56 -4.67 -1.27
N ASN A 74 -5.23 -4.56 -1.31
CA ASN A 74 -4.41 -4.76 -2.53
C ASN A 74 -3.55 -6.03 -2.48
N ASN A 75 -3.54 -6.74 -1.35
CA ASN A 75 -2.90 -8.05 -1.27
C ASN A 75 -3.79 -9.08 -1.99
N GLY A 76 -3.54 -9.31 -3.28
CA GLY A 76 -4.19 -10.39 -4.03
C GLY A 76 -5.27 -9.98 -5.03
N LYS A 77 -5.38 -8.69 -5.40
CA LYS A 77 -6.06 -8.36 -6.65
C LYS A 77 -5.21 -8.89 -7.80
N ASN A 78 -5.57 -10.07 -8.28
CA ASN A 78 -5.01 -10.65 -9.48
C ASN A 78 -5.12 -9.60 -10.59
N ILE A 79 -4.04 -9.38 -11.36
CA ILE A 79 -4.07 -8.46 -12.50
C ILE A 79 -5.14 -8.85 -13.54
N ASN A 80 -5.55 -10.13 -13.54
CA ASN A 80 -6.64 -10.68 -14.34
C ASN A 80 -7.98 -10.73 -13.59
N ALA A 81 -8.11 -10.08 -12.43
CA ALA A 81 -9.37 -10.04 -11.70
C ALA A 81 -10.38 -9.21 -12.50
N ILE A 82 -11.50 -9.85 -12.85
CA ILE A 82 -12.62 -9.19 -13.52
C ILE A 82 -13.13 -8.07 -12.60
N SER A 83 -13.31 -6.88 -13.16
CA SER A 83 -13.77 -5.73 -12.39
C SER A 83 -15.18 -5.97 -11.83
N ALA A 84 -15.51 -5.35 -10.69
CA ALA A 84 -16.85 -5.45 -10.12
C ALA A 84 -17.95 -4.97 -11.10
N ALA A 85 -17.62 -4.01 -11.96
CA ALA A 85 -18.52 -3.53 -13.00
C ALA A 85 -18.79 -4.60 -14.07
N ASP A 86 -17.79 -5.41 -14.43
CA ASP A 86 -17.94 -6.47 -15.43
C ASP A 86 -18.62 -7.72 -14.85
N MET A 87 -18.40 -8.02 -13.57
CA MET A 87 -19.19 -9.04 -12.85
C MET A 87 -20.68 -8.67 -12.80
N ALA A 88 -21.00 -7.39 -12.55
CA ALA A 88 -22.37 -6.91 -12.52
C ALA A 88 -23.06 -7.01 -13.90
N LYS A 89 -22.32 -6.78 -14.99
CA LYS A 89 -22.84 -7.01 -16.35
C LYS A 89 -23.17 -8.48 -16.58
N GLY A 90 -22.30 -9.40 -16.16
CA GLY A 90 -22.57 -10.84 -16.25
C GLY A 90 -23.82 -11.27 -15.49
N ALA A 91 -24.00 -10.77 -14.26
CA ALA A 91 -25.21 -11.03 -13.48
C ALA A 91 -26.48 -10.49 -14.15
N ALA A 92 -26.42 -9.28 -14.73
CA ALA A 92 -27.56 -8.69 -15.46
C ALA A 92 -27.94 -9.48 -16.72
N TYR A 93 -26.95 -10.02 -17.45
CA TYR A 93 -27.20 -10.90 -18.60
C TYR A 93 -27.81 -12.25 -18.20
N LEU A 94 -27.39 -12.82 -17.08
CA LEU A 94 -27.98 -14.06 -16.56
C LEU A 94 -29.42 -13.86 -16.09
N GLN A 95 -29.72 -12.70 -15.50
CA GLN A 95 -31.06 -12.37 -15.00
C GLN A 95 -32.05 -12.01 -16.11
N THR A 96 -31.57 -11.72 -17.32
CA THR A 96 -32.42 -11.51 -18.52
C THR A 96 -32.63 -12.80 -19.32
N GLN A 97 -31.94 -13.90 -18.99
CA GLN A 97 -32.11 -15.22 -19.60
C GLN A 97 -32.96 -16.20 -18.77
N VAL A 98 -33.56 -15.73 -17.67
CA VAL A 98 -34.56 -16.44 -16.85
C VAL A 98 -35.90 -15.74 -17.04
#